data_AF-A0AAN7SH64-F1
#
_entry.id   AF-A0AAN7SH64-F1
#
_cell.length_a   1.000
_cell.length_b   1.000
_cell.length_c   1.000
_cell.angle_alpha   90.00
_cell.angle_beta   90.00
_cell.angle_gamma   90.00
#
_symmetry.space_group_name_H-M   'P 1'
#
loop_
_entity.id
_entity.type
_entity.pdbx_description
1 polymer ?
#
loop_
_entity_poly.entity_id
_entity_poly.type
_entity_poly.pdbx_seq_one_letter_code
_entity_poly.pdbx_strand_id
1 'polypeptide(L)'
;MTKIARLRFNVNDDITLLQQVIAVNPFENERRWDEVLHSVIKSSGKEFSIRSIREHIEHLLKLFVKEDRANLRKSGTEEEYLEKERLLQEVHDLQRDFKPTKGLCRQRGNKLREDACLTAAFQQSNRYEVTYEPNFVAETIMEAEGTSSTDVCNESVSVAYSNSRESTPSKTTRKRTSNGLLKNSTLKLLQDRQVMEQQLKERELALIERKTLLEEKRFKLEEERWQLEKKEREAKLNIQIKEKAQQQAIIDVLLRNFR
;
A
#
# COMPACT_ATOMS: atom_id res chain seq x y z
N MET A 1 -39.66 -11.87 2.61
CA MET A 1 -38.30 -12.18 2.10
C MET A 1 -37.58 -10.87 1.81
N THR A 2 -36.75 -10.39 2.73
CA THR A 2 -35.90 -9.22 2.50
C THR A 2 -34.86 -9.59 1.45
N LYS A 3 -34.83 -8.87 0.32
CA LYS A 3 -33.83 -9.08 -0.72
C LYS A 3 -32.46 -8.77 -0.12
N ILE A 4 -31.59 -9.77 -0.03
CA ILE A 4 -30.20 -9.58 0.40
C ILE A 4 -29.51 -8.78 -0.72
N ALA A 5 -29.35 -7.48 -0.50
CA ALA A 5 -28.59 -6.64 -1.41
C ALA A 5 -27.13 -7.10 -1.38
N ARG A 6 -26.49 -7.22 -2.55
CA ARG A 6 -25.07 -7.56 -2.63
C ARG A 6 -24.26 -6.45 -1.96
N LEU A 7 -23.58 -6.77 -0.86
CA LEU A 7 -22.65 -5.88 -0.19
C LEU A 7 -21.49 -5.53 -1.14
N ARG A 8 -21.26 -4.24 -1.32
CA ARG A 8 -20.16 -3.70 -2.12
C ARG A 8 -19.44 -2.63 -1.32
N PHE A 9 -18.11 -2.67 -1.41
CA PHE A 9 -17.25 -1.62 -0.90
C PHE A 9 -17.31 -0.41 -1.82
N ASN A 10 -17.50 0.75 -1.22
CA ASN A 10 -17.36 2.04 -1.88
C ASN A 10 -16.02 2.68 -1.47
N VAL A 11 -15.63 3.74 -2.18
CA VAL A 11 -14.39 4.48 -1.90
C VAL A 11 -14.32 4.98 -0.46
N ASN A 12 -15.44 5.48 0.07
CA ASN A 12 -15.50 5.95 1.44
C ASN A 12 -15.35 4.83 2.47
N ASP A 13 -15.86 3.63 2.15
CA ASP A 13 -15.63 2.44 2.97
C ASP A 13 -14.15 2.04 2.92
N ASP A 14 -13.51 2.13 1.76
CA ASP A 14 -12.08 1.84 1.59
C ASP A 14 -11.21 2.78 2.40
N ILE A 15 -11.45 4.10 2.32
CA ILE A 15 -10.71 5.12 3.08
C ILE A 15 -10.85 4.85 4.57
N THR A 16 -12.10 4.68 5.03
CA THR A 16 -12.38 4.40 6.44
C THR A 16 -11.69 3.13 6.89
N LEU A 17 -11.78 2.07 6.09
CA LEU A 17 -11.14 0.79 6.39
C LEU A 17 -9.62 0.93 6.51
N LEU A 18 -8.98 1.61 5.58
CA LEU A 18 -7.53 1.81 5.59
C LEU A 18 -7.09 2.65 6.80
N GLN A 19 -7.83 3.71 7.14
CA GLN A 19 -7.58 4.51 8.34
C GLN A 19 -7.66 3.66 9.62
N GLN A 20 -8.68 2.79 9.74
CA GLN A 20 -8.82 1.91 10.91
C GLN A 20 -7.68 0.88 10.99
N VAL A 21 -7.24 0.35 9.85
CA VAL A 21 -6.10 -0.58 9.78
C VAL A 21 -4.82 0.09 10.24
N ILE A 22 -4.58 1.35 9.85
CA ILE A 22 -3.42 2.13 10.32
C ILE A 22 -3.51 2.38 11.83
N ALA A 23 -4.67 2.81 12.32
CA ALA A 23 -4.85 3.20 13.72
C ALA A 23 -4.73 2.01 14.70
N VAL A 24 -5.31 0.86 14.36
CA VAL A 24 -5.33 -0.33 15.23
C VAL A 24 -4.11 -1.24 15.00
N ASN A 25 -3.55 -1.18 13.78
CA ASN A 25 -2.49 -2.07 13.30
C ASN A 25 -2.81 -3.56 13.55
N PRO A 26 -3.66 -4.17 12.72
CA PRO A 26 -4.04 -5.56 12.87
C PRO A 26 -2.99 -6.57 12.38
N PHE A 27 -1.83 -6.10 11.88
CA PHE A 27 -0.73 -6.97 11.44
C PHE A 27 0.15 -7.43 12.60
N GLU A 28 0.16 -6.71 13.72
CA GLU A 28 0.89 -7.10 14.93
C GLU A 28 0.20 -8.27 15.64
N ASN A 29 -1.13 -8.25 15.71
CA ASN A 29 -1.94 -9.23 16.42
C ASN A 29 -3.21 -9.58 15.64
N GLU A 30 -3.40 -10.86 15.34
CA GLU A 30 -4.52 -11.32 14.51
C GLU A 30 -5.91 -11.03 15.12
N ARG A 31 -6.00 -10.93 16.45
CA ARG A 31 -7.23 -10.59 17.18
C ARG A 31 -7.69 -9.15 16.97
N ARG A 32 -6.78 -8.24 16.61
CA ARG A 32 -7.11 -6.83 16.37
C ARG A 32 -7.94 -6.61 15.10
N TRP A 33 -8.06 -7.62 14.25
CA TRP A 33 -8.98 -7.59 13.11
C TRP A 33 -10.46 -7.48 13.54
N ASP A 34 -10.81 -7.96 14.73
CA ASP A 34 -12.16 -7.80 15.29
C ASP A 34 -12.48 -6.33 15.58
N GLU A 35 -11.52 -5.59 16.12
CA GLU A 35 -11.66 -4.14 16.38
C GLU A 35 -11.84 -3.35 15.08
N VAL A 36 -11.03 -3.66 14.06
CA VAL A 36 -11.17 -3.05 12.72
C VAL A 36 -12.54 -3.34 12.13
N LEU A 37 -13.03 -4.58 12.26
CA LEU A 37 -14.35 -4.96 11.78
C LEU A 37 -15.45 -4.14 12.45
N HIS A 38 -15.46 -4.06 13.78
CA HIS A 38 -16.48 -3.32 14.52
C HIS A 38 -16.50 -1.83 14.15
N SER A 39 -15.34 -1.20 13.98
CA SER A 39 -15.25 0.19 13.54
C SER A 39 -15.77 0.41 12.12
N VAL A 40 -15.52 -0.53 11.22
CA VAL A 40 -15.98 -0.45 9.82
C VAL A 40 -17.47 -0.71 9.71
N ILE A 41 -18.03 -1.67 10.45
CA ILE A 41 -19.49 -1.88 10.52
C ILE A 41 -20.17 -0.63 11.09
N LYS A 42 -19.59 -0.03 12.15
CA LYS A 42 -20.15 1.17 12.78
C LYS A 42 -20.17 2.38 11.85
N SER A 43 -19.16 2.55 11.00
CA SER A 43 -19.03 3.69 10.08
C SER A 43 -19.76 3.48 8.76
N SER A 44 -19.69 2.28 8.18
CA SER A 44 -20.31 1.96 6.89
C SER A 44 -21.80 1.60 7.04
N GLY A 45 -22.22 1.16 8.23
CA GLY A 45 -23.57 0.63 8.48
C GLY A 45 -23.84 -0.70 7.76
N LYS A 46 -22.79 -1.33 7.21
CA LYS A 46 -22.83 -2.57 6.43
C LYS A 46 -22.21 -3.70 7.24
N GLU A 47 -22.86 -4.86 7.24
CA GLU A 47 -22.36 -6.06 7.90
C GLU A 47 -21.33 -6.76 7.01
N PHE A 48 -20.05 -6.45 7.23
CA PHE A 48 -18.94 -7.18 6.63
C PHE A 48 -18.52 -8.35 7.53
N SER A 49 -17.78 -9.30 6.96
CA SER A 49 -17.06 -10.33 7.72
C SER A 49 -15.58 -9.98 7.81
N ILE A 50 -14.89 -10.41 8.86
CA ILE A 50 -13.43 -10.29 9.03
C ILE A 50 -12.72 -10.77 7.76
N ARG A 51 -13.15 -11.92 7.23
CA ARG A 51 -12.58 -12.51 6.02
C ARG A 51 -12.72 -11.56 4.83
N SER A 52 -13.90 -11.00 4.63
CA SER A 52 -14.15 -10.07 3.51
C SER A 52 -13.31 -8.80 3.60
N ILE A 53 -13.10 -8.28 4.82
CA ILE A 53 -12.26 -7.10 5.05
C ILE A 53 -10.79 -7.40 4.71
N ARG A 54 -10.27 -8.53 5.19
CA ARG A 54 -8.88 -8.95 4.89
C ARG A 54 -8.67 -9.16 3.41
N GLU A 55 -9.54 -9.93 2.76
CA GLU A 55 -9.47 -10.19 1.32
C GLU A 55 -9.54 -8.89 0.51
N HIS A 56 -10.36 -7.93 0.96
CA HIS A 56 -10.48 -6.63 0.31
C HIS A 56 -9.22 -5.77 0.45
N ILE A 57 -8.63 -5.69 1.64
CA ILE A 57 -7.35 -4.98 1.85
C ILE A 57 -6.23 -5.63 1.05
N GLU A 58 -6.14 -6.96 1.07
CA GLU A 58 -5.16 -7.67 0.24
C GLU A 58 -5.35 -7.38 -1.24
N HIS A 59 -6.59 -7.30 -1.72
CA HIS A 59 -6.89 -6.97 -3.10
C HIS A 59 -6.45 -5.53 -3.43
N LEU A 60 -6.77 -4.56 -2.56
CA LEU A 60 -6.35 -3.16 -2.73
C LEU A 60 -4.83 -3.03 -2.76
N LEU A 61 -4.12 -3.71 -1.84
CA LEU A 61 -2.65 -3.74 -1.83
C LEU A 61 -2.07 -4.40 -3.08
N LYS A 62 -2.68 -5.50 -3.57
CA LYS A 62 -2.26 -6.15 -4.83
C LYS A 62 -2.41 -5.23 -6.04
N LEU A 63 -3.49 -4.44 -6.10
CA LEU A 63 -3.68 -3.45 -7.17
C LEU A 63 -2.68 -2.29 -7.04
N PHE A 64 -2.40 -1.85 -5.81
CA PHE A 64 -1.43 -0.80 -5.53
C PHE A 64 0.00 -1.19 -5.95
N VAL A 65 0.48 -2.38 -5.57
CA VAL A 65 1.80 -2.90 -5.94
C VAL A 65 1.94 -3.08 -7.46
N LYS A 66 0.85 -3.37 -8.16
CA LYS A 66 0.83 -3.49 -9.63
C LYS A 66 0.72 -2.14 -10.35
N GLU A 67 0.70 -1.03 -9.61
CA GLU A 67 0.49 0.34 -10.13
C GLU A 67 -0.75 0.47 -11.02
N ASP A 68 -1.80 -0.31 -10.74
CA ASP A 68 -3.01 -0.34 -11.55
C ASP A 68 -3.96 0.80 -11.17
N ARG A 69 -3.50 2.03 -11.44
CA ARG A 69 -4.15 3.26 -11.00
C ARG A 69 -5.49 3.50 -11.67
N ALA A 70 -5.70 2.94 -12.86
CA ALA A 70 -7.00 2.93 -13.52
C ALA A 70 -8.04 2.14 -12.71
N ASN A 71 -7.65 0.98 -12.15
CA ASN A 71 -8.54 0.15 -11.33
C ASN A 71 -8.80 0.75 -9.94
N LEU A 72 -7.82 1.46 -9.34
CA LEU A 72 -8.06 2.18 -8.09
C LEU A 72 -8.92 3.44 -8.26
N ARG A 73 -8.92 4.08 -9.44
CA ARG A 73 -9.67 5.32 -9.76
C ARG A 73 -11.07 5.07 -10.36
N LYS A 74 -11.54 3.82 -10.40
CA LYS A 74 -12.82 3.46 -11.05
C LYS A 74 -14.05 4.20 -10.52
N SER A 75 -13.96 4.74 -9.31
CA SER A 75 -15.00 5.52 -8.65
C SER A 75 -14.35 6.45 -7.64
N GLY A 76 -14.94 7.62 -7.40
CA GLY A 76 -14.48 8.61 -6.42
C GLY A 76 -14.06 9.94 -7.04
N THR A 77 -13.95 10.97 -6.19
CA THR A 77 -13.34 12.26 -6.56
C THR A 77 -11.81 12.15 -6.54
N GLU A 78 -11.13 13.12 -7.16
CA GLU A 78 -9.66 13.12 -7.18
C GLU A 78 -9.05 13.19 -5.78
N GLU A 79 -9.68 13.93 -4.88
CA GLU A 79 -9.24 14.11 -3.49
C GLU A 79 -9.34 12.80 -2.70
N GLU A 80 -10.44 12.07 -2.83
CA GLU A 80 -10.64 10.75 -2.21
C GLU A 80 -9.62 9.73 -2.71
N TYR A 81 -9.24 9.81 -3.99
CA TYR A 81 -8.24 8.92 -4.58
C TYR A 81 -6.84 9.17 -4.00
N LEU A 82 -6.42 10.43 -3.91
CA LEU A 82 -5.13 10.80 -3.34
C LEU A 82 -5.03 10.37 -1.88
N GLU A 83 -6.09 10.56 -1.11
CA GLU A 83 -6.15 10.11 0.28
C GLU A 83 -6.07 8.58 0.38
N LYS A 84 -6.87 7.87 -0.41
CA LYS A 84 -6.83 6.40 -0.47
C LYS A 84 -5.44 5.88 -0.84
N GLU A 85 -4.75 6.53 -1.78
CA GLU A 85 -3.40 6.16 -2.18
C GLU A 85 -2.38 6.36 -1.05
N ARG A 86 -2.43 7.51 -0.39
CA ARG A 86 -1.58 7.81 0.77
C ARG A 86 -1.73 6.75 1.86
N LEU A 87 -2.99 6.42 2.20
CA LEU A 87 -3.30 5.40 3.19
C LEU A 87 -2.85 4.00 2.75
N LEU A 88 -2.97 3.66 1.46
CA LEU A 88 -2.48 2.39 0.94
C LEU A 88 -0.97 2.24 1.04
N GLN A 89 -0.22 3.32 0.79
CA GLN A 89 1.23 3.34 0.98
C GLN A 89 1.59 3.07 2.45
N GLU A 90 0.92 3.75 3.39
CA GLU A 90 1.16 3.57 4.82
C GLU A 90 0.78 2.16 5.30
N VAL A 91 -0.37 1.62 4.87
CA VAL A 91 -0.76 0.22 5.16
C VAL A 91 0.24 -0.77 4.54
N HIS A 92 0.75 -0.50 3.35
CA HIS A 92 1.77 -1.35 2.71
C HIS A 92 3.08 -1.36 3.50
N ASP A 93 3.53 -0.20 3.98
CA ASP A 93 4.72 -0.08 4.82
C ASP A 93 4.53 -0.79 6.16
N LEU A 94 3.38 -0.58 6.83
CA LEU A 94 3.00 -1.33 8.04
C LEU A 94 3.00 -2.85 7.80
N GLN A 95 2.46 -3.30 6.66
CA GLN A 95 2.44 -4.72 6.35
C GLN A 95 3.86 -5.28 6.12
N ARG A 96 4.79 -4.49 5.56
CA ARG A 96 6.19 -4.89 5.36
C ARG A 96 6.91 -5.06 6.70
N ASP A 97 6.66 -4.16 7.64
CA ASP A 97 7.40 -4.11 8.91
C ASP A 97 6.96 -5.22 9.89
N PHE A 98 5.69 -5.67 9.80
CA PHE A 98 5.12 -6.69 10.69
C PHE A 98 4.96 -8.08 10.06
N LYS A 99 5.15 -8.25 8.74
CA LYS A 99 5.26 -9.60 8.17
C LYS A 99 6.58 -10.22 8.63
N PRO A 100 6.57 -11.36 9.35
CA PRO A 100 7.79 -12.07 9.66
C PRO A 100 8.43 -12.50 8.34
N THR A 101 9.49 -11.81 7.95
CA THR A 101 10.29 -12.15 6.78
C THR A 101 10.85 -13.54 7.01
N LYS A 102 10.27 -14.54 6.33
CA LYS A 102 10.98 -15.79 6.09
C LYS A 102 12.18 -15.46 5.22
N GLY A 103 13.30 -15.16 5.87
CA GLY A 103 14.65 -15.11 5.34
C GLY A 103 14.87 -14.20 4.13
N LEU A 104 15.33 -12.97 4.39
CA LEU A 104 16.37 -12.32 3.59
C LEU A 104 16.98 -11.18 4.41
N CYS A 105 18.16 -11.47 4.97
CA CYS A 105 19.07 -10.51 5.54
C CYS A 105 19.64 -9.61 4.42
N ARG A 106 20.03 -8.37 4.77
CA ARG A 106 20.96 -7.44 4.10
C ARG A 106 20.45 -6.60 2.91
N GLN A 107 20.16 -5.32 3.17
CA GLN A 107 21.11 -4.18 3.04
C GLN A 107 20.36 -2.85 2.82
N ARG A 108 20.51 -1.91 3.77
CA ARG A 108 20.94 -0.53 3.49
C ARG A 108 21.21 0.20 4.82
N GLY A 109 22.49 0.26 5.17
CA GLY A 109 22.99 1.26 6.10
C GLY A 109 23.36 2.54 5.34
N ASN A 110 22.92 3.69 5.86
CA ASN A 110 23.77 4.86 6.14
C ASN A 110 22.91 6.08 6.50
N LYS A 111 22.89 6.46 7.79
CA LYS A 111 23.47 7.73 8.28
C LYS A 111 23.23 7.90 9.79
N LEU A 112 24.32 8.26 10.49
CA LEU A 112 24.41 9.08 11.72
C LEU A 112 23.85 8.41 13.00
N ARG A 113 24.66 7.77 13.85
CA ARG A 113 25.67 8.28 14.82
C ARG A 113 25.07 9.17 15.93
N GLU A 114 25.14 8.59 17.14
CA GLU A 114 25.13 9.18 18.49
C GLU A 114 23.83 9.82 18.99
N ASP A 115 23.07 9.06 19.81
CA ASP A 115 22.80 9.39 21.23
C ASP A 115 21.78 8.40 21.84
N ALA A 116 22.24 7.50 22.72
CA ALA A 116 21.49 6.88 23.83
C ALA A 116 22.34 5.78 24.49
N CYS A 117 23.31 6.19 25.30
CA CYS A 117 23.69 5.45 26.50
C CYS A 117 22.74 5.92 27.63
N LEU A 118 22.52 5.06 28.63
CA LEU A 118 21.48 5.11 29.70
C LEU A 118 20.24 4.31 29.26
N THR A 119 20.03 3.05 29.62
CA THR A 119 19.80 2.63 31.00
C THR A 119 19.79 1.10 31.04
N ALA A 120 20.93 0.46 31.35
CA ALA A 120 21.00 -0.98 31.58
C ALA A 120 22.16 -1.33 32.51
N ALA A 121 22.16 -0.73 33.70
CA ALA A 121 23.00 -1.15 34.81
C ALA A 121 22.37 -0.72 36.14
N PHE A 122 21.39 -1.47 36.62
CA PHE A 122 21.18 -1.60 38.07
C PHE A 122 20.59 -2.96 38.38
N GLN A 123 21.49 -3.92 38.57
CA GLN A 123 21.21 -5.18 39.25
C GLN A 123 20.88 -4.90 40.72
N GLN A 124 19.93 -5.67 41.23
CA GLN A 124 19.93 -6.22 42.59
C GLN A 124 20.08 -5.23 43.75
N SER A 125 18.94 -4.99 44.41
CA SER A 125 18.75 -5.14 45.85
C SER A 125 17.80 -4.06 46.35
N ASN A 126 16.55 -4.44 46.63
CA ASN A 126 15.99 -4.18 47.95
C ASN A 126 14.76 -5.05 48.20
N ARG A 127 15.02 -5.99 49.10
CA ARG A 127 14.10 -6.79 49.90
C ARG A 127 13.57 -5.91 51.03
N TYR A 128 12.25 -5.74 51.13
CA TYR A 128 11.54 -5.64 52.41
C TYR A 128 10.07 -6.02 52.23
N GLU A 129 9.64 -6.92 53.11
CA GLU A 129 8.28 -7.45 53.30
C GLU A 129 7.36 -6.42 53.94
N VAL A 130 6.04 -6.60 53.82
CA VAL A 130 5.05 -6.62 54.93
C VAL A 130 3.65 -7.00 54.36
N THR A 131 3.24 -8.23 54.71
CA THR A 131 1.91 -8.77 55.08
C THR A 131 0.63 -7.94 54.85
N TYR A 132 -0.41 -8.56 54.27
CA TYR A 132 -1.53 -9.20 55.01
C TYR A 132 -2.45 -10.02 54.06
N GLU A 133 -2.81 -11.20 54.55
CA GLU A 133 -3.61 -12.31 53.98
C GLU A 133 -5.15 -12.11 54.19
N PRO A 134 -6.04 -13.13 54.04
CA PRO A 134 -6.61 -13.71 52.81
C PRO A 134 -8.16 -13.79 52.92
N ASN A 135 -8.88 -14.35 51.92
CA ASN A 135 -10.13 -15.08 52.20
C ASN A 135 -10.58 -15.95 51.00
N PHE A 136 -10.20 -17.22 51.10
CA PHE A 136 -11.02 -18.45 50.99
C PHE A 136 -12.50 -18.32 50.54
N VAL A 137 -12.89 -19.05 49.49
CA VAL A 137 -13.70 -20.29 49.59
C VAL A 137 -13.67 -21.06 48.26
N ALA A 138 -13.45 -22.36 48.38
CA ALA A 138 -13.70 -23.36 47.35
C ALA A 138 -15.14 -23.87 47.49
N GLU A 139 -15.80 -24.25 46.40
CA GLU A 139 -16.72 -25.39 46.46
C GLU A 139 -16.93 -26.09 45.10
N THR A 140 -17.02 -27.40 45.24
CA THR A 140 -17.19 -28.48 44.28
C THR A 140 -18.69 -28.69 43.97
N ILE A 141 -19.00 -29.61 43.05
CA ILE A 141 -20.24 -30.44 42.93
C ILE A 141 -21.23 -29.95 41.85
N MET A 142 -21.37 -30.67 40.72
CA MET A 142 -22.33 -31.77 40.51
C MET A 142 -22.60 -32.09 39.02
N GLU A 143 -22.82 -33.38 38.77
CA GLU A 143 -23.24 -34.06 37.55
C GLU A 143 -24.70 -33.78 37.14
N ALA A 144 -25.05 -34.01 35.86
CA ALA A 144 -26.32 -34.66 35.45
C ALA A 144 -26.38 -34.90 33.91
N GLU A 145 -26.16 -36.15 33.51
CA GLU A 145 -27.03 -37.06 32.74
C GLU A 145 -28.07 -36.54 31.72
N GLY A 146 -28.06 -37.19 30.53
CA GLY A 146 -29.24 -37.62 29.76
C GLY A 146 -29.88 -36.57 28.82
N THR A 147 -30.42 -36.88 27.64
CA THR A 147 -30.78 -38.15 27.00
C THR A 147 -31.23 -37.84 25.56
N SER A 148 -31.14 -38.83 24.65
CA SER A 148 -32.10 -39.08 23.53
C SER A 148 -32.05 -38.14 22.30
N SER A 149 -32.19 -38.54 21.03
CA SER A 149 -32.27 -39.81 20.29
C SER A 149 -32.50 -39.44 18.80
N THR A 150 -32.42 -40.44 17.91
CA THR A 150 -32.84 -40.50 16.50
C THR A 150 -31.92 -39.84 15.47
N ASP A 151 -31.79 -40.33 14.23
CA ASP A 151 -31.75 -41.66 13.62
C ASP A 151 -31.30 -41.38 12.16
N VAL A 152 -30.49 -42.28 11.57
CA VAL A 152 -30.41 -42.74 10.16
C VAL A 152 -30.66 -41.67 9.03
N CYS A 153 -29.87 -41.50 7.95
CA CYS A 153 -29.38 -42.47 6.97
C CYS A 153 -28.28 -41.85 6.08
N ASN A 154 -27.26 -42.65 5.76
CA ASN A 154 -26.67 -42.91 4.44
C ASN A 154 -27.12 -42.05 3.24
N GLU A 155 -26.17 -41.49 2.47
CA GLU A 155 -25.93 -41.95 1.10
C GLU A 155 -24.54 -41.57 0.58
N SER A 156 -23.81 -42.59 0.15
CA SER A 156 -22.50 -42.51 -0.50
C SER A 156 -22.72 -42.43 -2.01
N VAL A 157 -22.42 -41.30 -2.65
CA VAL A 157 -22.42 -41.22 -4.12
C VAL A 157 -21.00 -41.35 -4.62
N SER A 158 -20.72 -42.55 -5.14
CA SER A 158 -19.53 -42.93 -5.88
C SER A 158 -19.62 -42.40 -7.32
N VAL A 159 -18.62 -41.62 -7.73
CA VAL A 159 -18.49 -41.15 -9.11
C VAL A 159 -17.81 -42.26 -9.92
N ALA A 160 -18.61 -43.08 -10.59
CA ALA A 160 -18.14 -44.08 -11.54
C ALA A 160 -17.79 -43.42 -12.88
N TYR A 161 -16.55 -43.63 -13.29
CA TYR A 161 -15.96 -43.20 -14.56
C TYR A 161 -16.38 -44.18 -15.67
N SER A 162 -17.22 -43.74 -16.60
CA SER A 162 -17.65 -44.59 -17.72
C SER A 162 -16.56 -44.65 -18.79
N ASN A 163 -15.92 -45.82 -18.85
CA ASN A 163 -14.87 -46.20 -19.77
C ASN A 163 -15.49 -46.84 -21.02
N SER A 164 -15.61 -46.10 -22.13
CA SER A 164 -16.03 -46.67 -23.41
C SER A 164 -14.83 -47.30 -24.13
N ARG A 165 -14.83 -48.63 -24.22
CA ARG A 165 -13.96 -49.43 -25.07
C ARG A 165 -14.68 -49.71 -26.39
N GLU A 166 -14.03 -49.39 -27.51
CA GLU A 166 -14.34 -49.99 -28.82
C GLU A 166 -13.04 -50.29 -29.60
N SER A 167 -12.79 -51.59 -29.74
CA SER A 167 -12.46 -52.35 -30.96
C SER A 167 -11.41 -51.87 -31.99
N THR A 168 -10.27 -52.55 -31.93
CA THR A 168 -9.48 -53.21 -33.02
C THR A 168 -8.49 -52.43 -33.91
N PRO A 169 -7.38 -53.10 -34.34
CA PRO A 169 -6.22 -52.48 -34.97
C PRO A 169 -6.20 -52.66 -36.50
N SER A 170 -5.64 -51.70 -37.22
CA SER A 170 -5.20 -51.92 -38.61
C SER A 170 -4.00 -51.05 -38.95
N LYS A 171 -2.90 -51.72 -39.30
CA LYS A 171 -1.64 -51.16 -39.79
C LYS A 171 -1.85 -50.53 -41.17
N THR A 172 -1.52 -49.25 -41.35
CA THR A 172 -1.10 -48.72 -42.65
C THR A 172 0.02 -47.69 -42.49
N THR A 173 1.20 -48.13 -42.94
CA THR A 173 2.21 -47.40 -43.72
C THR A 173 2.40 -45.89 -43.50
N ARG A 174 3.58 -45.57 -42.94
CA ARG A 174 4.22 -44.26 -42.85
C ARG A 174 4.13 -43.46 -44.16
N LYS A 175 3.63 -42.22 -44.09
CA LYS A 175 4.07 -41.11 -44.93
C LYS A 175 4.60 -39.99 -44.02
N ARG A 176 5.93 -39.91 -43.89
CA ARG A 176 6.61 -38.74 -43.32
C ARG A 176 6.59 -37.64 -44.37
N THR A 177 5.69 -36.67 -44.24
CA THR A 177 5.70 -35.44 -45.02
C THR A 177 6.30 -34.31 -44.19
N SER A 178 7.52 -33.91 -44.58
CA SER A 178 8.14 -32.59 -44.42
C SER A 178 7.90 -31.79 -43.12
N ASN A 179 8.69 -32.06 -42.07
CA ASN A 179 8.89 -31.20 -40.88
C ASN A 179 9.79 -29.96 -41.13
N GLY A 180 9.92 -29.49 -42.38
CA GLY A 180 10.87 -28.45 -42.77
C GLY A 180 10.32 -27.02 -42.73
N LEU A 181 9.03 -26.83 -43.03
CA LEU A 181 8.46 -25.48 -43.23
C LEU A 181 8.07 -24.78 -41.91
N LEU A 182 7.72 -25.55 -40.87
CA LEU A 182 7.29 -25.01 -39.58
C LEU A 182 8.43 -24.40 -38.76
N LYS A 183 9.66 -24.91 -38.90
CA LYS A 183 10.82 -24.45 -38.10
C LYS A 183 11.24 -23.02 -38.44
N ASN A 184 11.16 -22.64 -39.72
CA ASN A 184 11.47 -21.27 -40.16
C ASN A 184 10.40 -20.27 -39.74
N SER A 185 9.13 -20.71 -39.68
CA SER A 185 8.01 -19.90 -39.19
C SER A 185 8.14 -19.64 -37.68
N THR A 186 8.47 -20.65 -36.88
CA THR A 186 8.67 -20.48 -35.43
C THR A 186 9.85 -19.58 -35.10
N LEU A 187 10.99 -19.72 -35.80
CA LEU A 187 12.14 -18.83 -35.61
C LEU A 187 11.82 -17.38 -35.97
N LYS A 188 11.09 -17.16 -37.07
CA LYS A 188 10.67 -15.82 -37.48
C LYS A 188 9.74 -15.17 -36.45
N LEU A 189 8.79 -15.92 -35.89
CA LEU A 189 7.92 -15.43 -34.81
C LEU A 189 8.69 -15.03 -33.56
N LEU A 190 9.75 -15.76 -33.20
CA LEU A 190 10.61 -15.42 -32.06
C LEU A 190 11.41 -14.14 -32.32
N GLN A 191 11.94 -14.00 -33.53
CA GLN A 191 12.66 -12.81 -33.95
C GLN A 191 11.74 -11.58 -34.00
N ASP A 192 10.55 -11.72 -34.60
CA ASP A 192 9.53 -10.67 -34.67
C ASP A 192 9.08 -10.26 -33.26
N ARG A 193 8.90 -11.23 -32.35
CA ARG A 193 8.59 -10.95 -30.93
C ARG A 193 9.70 -10.15 -30.24
N GLN A 194 10.97 -10.51 -30.47
CA GLN A 194 12.11 -9.81 -29.87
C GLN A 194 12.21 -8.37 -30.39
N VAL A 195 11.99 -8.16 -31.69
CA VAL A 195 11.97 -6.82 -32.30
C VAL A 195 10.83 -6.00 -31.73
N MET A 196 9.63 -6.57 -31.59
CA MET A 196 8.50 -5.87 -30.98
C MET A 196 8.77 -5.49 -29.52
N GLU A 197 9.40 -6.38 -28.76
CA GLU A 197 9.79 -6.10 -27.37
C GLU A 197 10.83 -4.96 -27.30
N GLN A 198 11.80 -4.95 -28.21
CA GLN A 198 12.76 -3.85 -28.33
C GLN A 198 12.08 -2.53 -28.67
N GLN A 199 11.18 -2.52 -29.65
CA GLN A 199 10.43 -1.32 -30.03
C GLN A 199 9.56 -0.78 -28.88
N LEU A 200 8.96 -1.66 -28.07
CA LEU A 200 8.20 -1.24 -26.90
C LEU A 200 9.12 -0.57 -25.87
N LYS A 201 10.27 -1.18 -25.57
CA LYS A 201 11.27 -0.59 -24.66
C LYS A 201 11.79 0.76 -25.18
N GLU A 202 12.08 0.87 -26.47
CA GLU A 202 12.49 2.13 -27.09
C GLU A 202 11.41 3.21 -26.96
N ARG A 203 10.13 2.87 -27.20
CA ARG A 203 9.02 3.81 -27.01
C ARG A 203 8.85 4.23 -25.56
N GLU A 204 8.98 3.30 -24.61
CA GLU A 204 8.93 3.58 -23.18
C GLU A 204 10.05 4.53 -22.77
N LEU A 205 11.29 4.25 -23.19
CA LEU A 205 12.44 5.12 -22.95
C LEU A 205 12.24 6.51 -23.56
N ALA A 206 11.75 6.60 -24.79
CA ALA A 206 11.45 7.88 -25.43
C ALA A 206 10.38 8.70 -24.68
N LEU A 207 9.38 8.03 -24.10
CA LEU A 207 8.38 8.70 -23.26
C LEU A 207 8.98 9.19 -21.94
N ILE A 208 9.89 8.43 -21.33
CA ILE A 208 10.61 8.82 -20.11
C ILE A 208 11.49 10.04 -20.41
N GLU A 209 12.31 9.99 -21.46
CA GLU A 209 13.18 11.10 -21.88
C GLU A 209 12.37 12.37 -22.19
N ARG A 210 11.21 12.23 -22.84
CA ARG A 210 10.33 13.37 -23.09
C ARG A 210 9.79 13.98 -21.80
N LYS A 211 9.43 13.15 -20.81
CA LYS A 211 8.94 13.61 -19.51
C LYS A 211 10.05 14.33 -18.74
N THR A 212 11.23 13.73 -18.63
CA THR A 212 12.37 14.35 -17.92
C THR A 212 12.74 15.69 -18.55
N LEU A 213 12.74 15.80 -19.89
CA LEU A 213 13.00 17.05 -20.58
C LEU A 213 11.96 18.13 -20.27
N LEU A 214 10.68 17.77 -20.20
CA LEU A 214 9.62 18.73 -19.82
C LEU A 214 9.77 19.19 -18.37
N GLU A 215 10.15 18.30 -17.47
CA GLU A 215 10.43 18.62 -16.06
C GLU A 215 11.64 19.56 -15.93
N GLU A 216 12.73 19.28 -16.63
CA GLU A 216 13.90 20.17 -16.67
C GLU A 216 13.56 21.56 -17.23
N LYS A 217 12.72 21.63 -18.28
CA LYS A 217 12.26 22.92 -18.83
C LYS A 217 11.41 23.69 -17.83
N ARG A 218 10.53 22.99 -17.10
CA ARG A 218 9.72 23.61 -16.04
C ARG A 218 10.61 24.17 -14.94
N PHE A 219 11.58 23.38 -14.48
CA PHE A 219 12.53 23.80 -13.46
C PHE A 219 13.32 25.05 -13.89
N LYS A 220 13.79 25.10 -15.14
CA LYS A 220 14.48 26.27 -15.70
C LYS A 220 13.61 27.53 -15.70
N LEU A 221 12.35 27.42 -16.15
CA LEU A 221 11.42 28.56 -16.16
C LEU A 221 11.12 29.06 -14.75
N GLU A 222 11.02 28.15 -13.78
CA GLU A 222 10.80 28.50 -12.38
C GLU A 222 12.01 29.22 -11.77
N GLU A 223 13.23 28.76 -12.08
CA GLU A 223 14.47 29.42 -11.67
C GLU A 223 14.58 30.82 -12.27
N GLU A 224 14.32 30.97 -13.58
CA GLU A 224 14.31 32.29 -14.24
C GLU A 224 13.30 33.24 -13.62
N ARG A 225 12.09 32.75 -13.31
CA ARG A 225 11.05 33.54 -12.64
C ARG A 225 11.51 33.97 -11.25
N TRP A 226 12.10 33.07 -10.46
CA TRP A 226 12.64 33.40 -9.14
C TRP A 226 13.75 34.45 -9.21
N GLN A 227 14.65 34.36 -10.19
CA GLN A 227 15.71 35.34 -10.41
C GLN A 227 15.17 36.72 -10.79
N LEU A 228 14.15 36.79 -11.64
CA LEU A 228 13.49 38.05 -11.99
C LEU A 228 12.81 38.69 -10.78
N GLU A 229 12.07 37.88 -10.01
CA GLU A 229 11.40 38.36 -8.79
C GLU A 229 12.42 38.85 -7.75
N LYS A 230 13.55 38.15 -7.60
CA LYS A 230 14.65 38.58 -6.74
C LYS A 230 15.24 39.91 -7.19
N LYS A 231 15.54 40.06 -8.49
CA LYS A 231 16.03 41.32 -9.07
C LYS A 231 15.03 42.46 -8.90
N GLU A 232 13.74 42.19 -9.05
CA GLU A 232 12.70 43.19 -8.83
C GLU A 232 12.66 43.67 -7.37
N ARG A 233 12.75 42.74 -6.41
CA ARG A 233 12.83 43.09 -4.98
C ARG A 233 14.09 43.92 -4.67
N GLU A 234 15.24 43.51 -5.19
CA GLU A 234 16.50 44.24 -5.00
C GLU A 234 16.44 45.64 -5.62
N ALA A 235 15.84 45.79 -6.80
CA ALA A 235 15.65 47.09 -7.45
C ALA A 235 14.74 48.01 -6.62
N LYS A 236 13.62 47.49 -6.11
CA LYS A 236 12.71 48.25 -5.22
C LYS A 236 13.42 48.72 -3.96
N LEU A 237 14.19 47.84 -3.33
CA LEU A 237 14.96 48.17 -2.12
C LEU A 237 16.02 49.22 -2.42
N ASN A 238 16.73 49.11 -3.54
CA ASN A 238 17.72 50.10 -3.97
C ASN A 238 17.11 51.48 -4.24
N ILE A 239 15.91 51.54 -4.82
CA ILE A 239 15.18 52.81 -5.01
C ILE A 239 14.85 53.42 -3.65
N GLN A 240 14.31 52.65 -2.71
CA GLN A 240 14.00 53.14 -1.35
C GLN A 240 15.26 53.63 -0.61
N ILE A 241 16.39 52.93 -0.73
CA ILE A 241 17.65 53.37 -0.15
C ILE A 241 18.06 54.72 -0.73
N LYS A 242 17.98 54.90 -2.05
CA LYS A 242 18.34 56.16 -2.70
C LYS A 242 17.43 57.31 -2.28
N GLU A 243 16.12 57.07 -2.20
CA GLU A 243 15.15 58.06 -1.73
C GLU A 243 15.43 58.48 -0.29
N LYS A 244 15.64 57.51 0.62
CA LYS A 244 16.00 57.81 2.01
C LYS A 244 17.32 58.57 2.11
N ALA A 245 18.32 58.20 1.31
CA ALA A 245 19.60 58.91 1.28
C ALA A 245 19.45 60.35 0.77
N GLN A 246 18.61 60.59 -0.24
CA GLN A 246 18.29 61.93 -0.73
C GLN A 246 17.56 62.76 0.34
N GLN A 247 16.55 62.19 1.00
CA GLN A 247 15.85 62.85 2.10
C GLN A 247 16.81 63.21 3.24
N GLN A 248 17.68 62.28 3.63
CA GLN A 248 18.69 62.52 4.66
C GLN A 248 19.66 63.63 4.24
N ALA A 249 20.13 63.63 2.99
CA ALA A 249 21.02 64.69 2.49
C ALA A 249 20.34 66.08 2.53
N ILE A 250 19.05 66.17 2.21
CA ILE A 250 18.28 67.42 2.34
C ILE A 250 18.26 67.88 3.80
N ILE A 251 17.94 66.97 4.73
CA ILE A 251 17.92 67.26 6.18
C ILE A 251 19.29 67.76 6.64
N ASP A 252 20.38 67.10 6.22
CA ASP A 252 21.74 67.46 6.60
C ASP A 252 22.14 68.86 6.10
N VAL A 253 21.72 69.25 4.90
CA VAL A 253 21.95 70.60 4.35
C VAL A 253 21.18 71.65 5.14
N LEU A 254 19.89 71.39 5.44
CA LEU A 254 19.09 72.30 6.26
C LEU A 254 19.73 72.49 7.64
N LEU A 255 20.11 71.41 8.31
CA LEU A 255 20.75 71.47 9.63
C LEU A 255 22.09 72.23 9.62
N ARG A 256 22.86 72.19 8.53
CA ARG A 256 24.08 73.00 8.39
C ARG A 256 23.82 74.49 8.23
N ASN A 257 22.75 74.86 7.54
CA ASN A 257 22.41 76.27 7.30
C ASN A 257 21.79 76.97 8.53
N PHE A 258 21.31 76.20 9.51
CA PHE A 258 20.78 76.71 10.78
C PHE A 258 21.82 76.76 11.92
N ARG A 259 23.08 76.44 11.64
CA ARG A 259 24.18 76.43 12.61
C ARG A 259 25.18 77.53 12.31
#